data_AF-A0A150PDV2-F1
#
_entry.id   AF-A0A150PDV2-F1
#
_cell.length_a   1.000
_cell.length_b   1.000
_cell.length_c   1.000
_cell.angle_alpha   90.00
_cell.angle_beta   90.00
_cell.angle_gamma   90.00
#
_symmetry.space_group_name_H-M   'P 1'
#
loop_
_entity.id
_entity.type
_entity.pdbx_description
1 polymer ?
#
loop_
_entity_poly.entity_id
_entity_poly.type
_entity_poly.pdbx_seq_one_letter_code
_entity_poly.pdbx_strand_id
1 'polypeptide(L)'
;MKVANIGMHIGGGPHDDHTKEPIKRSVAPHFDDFRRCFALAEAPAKGGDFGIDLRIEKDGGKAEVRKPRTAIKGEAFTKCVVGVFERIDFLKPRRGPTVVSYSLRFTP
;
A
#
# COMPACT_ATOMS: atom_id res chain seq x y z
N MET A 1 -14.64 5.29 -9.32
CA MET A 1 -13.26 5.14 -8.82
C MET A 1 -13.04 3.75 -8.27
N LYS A 2 -12.30 2.93 -9.00
CA LYS A 2 -11.83 1.60 -8.59
C LYS A 2 -10.39 1.71 -8.09
N VAL A 3 -10.08 0.98 -7.03
CA VAL A 3 -8.71 0.81 -6.51
C VAL A 3 -8.35 -0.67 -6.55
N ALA A 4 -7.18 -1.01 -7.08
CA ALA A 4 -6.71 -2.39 -7.19
C ALA A 4 -5.25 -2.50 -6.73
N ASN A 5 -4.89 -3.58 -6.03
CA ASN A 5 -3.47 -3.93 -5.90
C ASN A 5 -2.98 -4.52 -7.22
N ILE A 6 -1.98 -3.91 -7.82
CA ILE A 6 -1.40 -4.32 -9.11
C ILE A 6 -0.01 -4.94 -8.97
N GLY A 7 0.56 -4.93 -7.76
CA GLY A 7 1.90 -5.45 -7.52
C GLY A 7 2.25 -5.50 -6.05
N MET A 8 2.95 -6.55 -5.66
CA MET A 8 3.52 -6.72 -4.33
C MET A 8 4.81 -7.53 -4.44
N HIS A 9 5.93 -6.91 -4.09
CA HIS A 9 7.25 -7.56 -4.05
C HIS A 9 7.76 -7.65 -2.62
N ILE A 10 8.31 -8.81 -2.25
CA ILE A 10 8.89 -9.09 -0.94
C ILE A 10 10.41 -9.01 -1.08
N GLY A 11 11.04 -8.06 -0.39
CA GLY A 11 12.49 -7.86 -0.43
C GLY A 11 13.23 -9.01 0.24
N GLY A 12 14.15 -9.65 -0.48
CA GLY A 12 15.01 -10.72 0.04
C GLY A 12 14.29 -12.03 0.39
N GLY A 13 13.00 -12.16 0.04
CA GLY A 13 12.19 -13.32 0.33
C GLY A 13 11.51 -13.91 -0.91
N PRO A 14 10.84 -15.08 -0.77
CA PRO A 14 10.09 -15.69 -1.85
C PRO A 14 8.99 -14.78 -2.39
N HIS A 15 8.75 -14.86 -3.69
CA HIS A 15 7.70 -14.09 -4.37
C HIS A 15 6.40 -14.89 -4.55
N ASP A 16 6.06 -15.76 -3.60
CA ASP A 16 4.86 -16.61 -3.65
C ASP A 16 3.64 -15.99 -2.94
N ASP A 17 2.45 -16.52 -3.24
CA ASP A 17 1.20 -16.04 -2.66
C ASP A 17 1.08 -16.33 -1.16
N HIS A 18 1.65 -17.44 -0.68
CA HIS A 18 1.60 -17.81 0.74
C HIS A 18 2.35 -16.80 1.62
N THR A 19 3.47 -16.27 1.14
CA THR A 19 4.27 -15.24 1.81
C THR A 19 3.57 -13.89 1.77
N LYS A 20 2.84 -13.57 0.68
CA LYS A 20 2.13 -12.30 0.51
C LYS A 20 0.77 -12.25 1.22
N GLU A 21 0.16 -13.39 1.51
CA GLU A 21 -1.20 -13.51 2.04
C GLU A 21 -1.48 -12.68 3.31
N PRO A 22 -0.62 -12.70 4.35
CA PRO A 22 -0.85 -11.89 5.55
C PRO A 22 -0.88 -10.38 5.24
N ILE A 23 -0.03 -9.92 4.31
CA ILE A 23 0.04 -8.52 3.89
C ILE A 23 -1.21 -8.15 3.09
N LYS A 24 -1.61 -8.98 2.12
CA LYS A 24 -2.85 -8.78 1.34
C LYS A 24 -4.06 -8.65 2.27
N ARG A 25 -4.18 -9.53 3.27
CA ARG A 25 -5.28 -9.48 4.25
C ARG A 25 -5.27 -8.27 5.15
N SER A 26 -4.09 -7.77 5.50
CA SER A 26 -3.98 -6.55 6.31
C SER A 26 -4.41 -5.31 5.53
N VAL A 27 -4.13 -5.26 4.22
CA VAL A 27 -4.45 -4.10 3.37
C VAL A 27 -5.88 -4.13 2.83
N ALA A 28 -6.43 -5.31 2.56
CA ALA A 28 -7.74 -5.48 1.91
C ALA A 28 -8.90 -4.66 2.52
N PRO A 29 -9.05 -4.55 3.86
CA PRO A 29 -10.14 -3.76 4.46
C PRO A 29 -10.06 -2.26 4.18
N HIS A 30 -8.89 -1.74 3.80
CA HIS A 30 -8.62 -0.30 3.66
C HIS A 30 -8.76 0.21 2.22
N PHE A 31 -9.19 -0.62 1.28
CA PHE A 31 -9.37 -0.21 -0.12
C PHE A 31 -10.32 0.97 -0.29
N ASP A 32 -11.35 1.04 0.55
CA ASP A 32 -12.31 2.14 0.52
C ASP A 32 -11.72 3.44 1.07
N ASP A 33 -10.77 3.37 2.02
CA ASP A 33 -10.03 4.54 2.50
C ASP A 33 -9.10 5.09 1.41
N PHE A 34 -8.38 4.22 0.69
CA PHE A 34 -7.58 4.65 -0.45
C PHE A 34 -8.45 5.32 -1.52
N ARG A 35 -9.62 4.73 -1.83
CA ARG A 35 -10.58 5.31 -2.77
C ARG A 35 -11.01 6.72 -2.35
N ARG A 36 -11.24 6.96 -1.06
CA ARG A 36 -11.58 8.29 -0.52
C ARG A 36 -10.42 9.27 -0.65
N CYS A 37 -9.18 8.84 -0.42
CA CYS A 37 -8.01 9.69 -0.60
C CYS A 37 -7.91 10.26 -2.02
N PHE A 38 -8.35 9.52 -3.03
CA PHE A 38 -8.30 9.95 -4.43
C PHE A 38 -9.13 11.22 -4.71
N ALA A 39 -10.14 11.55 -3.89
CA ALA A 39 -10.87 12.82 -3.99
C ALA A 39 -9.97 14.05 -3.77
N LEU A 40 -8.79 13.88 -3.17
CA LEU A 40 -7.79 14.92 -2.92
C LEU A 40 -6.75 15.04 -4.05
N ALA A 41 -6.91 14.29 -5.14
CA ALA A 41 -6.04 14.39 -6.31
C ALA A 41 -6.39 15.63 -7.14
N GLU A 42 -5.39 16.32 -7.68
CA GLU A 42 -5.60 17.55 -8.49
C GLU A 42 -6.20 17.27 -9.87
N ALA A 43 -6.00 16.06 -10.41
CA ALA A 43 -6.49 15.66 -11.72
C ALA A 43 -7.17 14.28 -11.68
N PRO A 44 -8.32 14.16 -10.98
CA PRO A 44 -8.92 12.86 -10.66
C PRO A 44 -9.39 12.09 -11.90
N ALA A 45 -9.65 12.76 -13.02
CA ALA A 45 -10.09 12.11 -14.26
C ALA A 45 -9.02 11.23 -14.94
N LYS A 46 -7.74 11.31 -14.54
CA LYS A 46 -6.65 10.56 -15.20
C LYS A 46 -6.30 9.24 -14.53
N GLY A 47 -6.73 9.01 -13.28
CA GLY A 47 -6.26 7.86 -12.49
C GLY A 47 -4.73 7.84 -12.34
N GLY A 48 -4.19 6.68 -12.01
CA GLY A 48 -2.75 6.44 -11.98
C GLY A 48 -2.32 5.42 -10.94
N ASP A 49 -1.01 5.26 -10.79
CA ASP A 49 -0.44 4.28 -9.87
C ASP A 49 0.21 4.96 -8.67
N PHE A 50 0.14 4.28 -7.53
CA PHE A 50 0.81 4.66 -6.28
C PHE A 50 1.64 3.47 -5.78
N GLY A 51 2.94 3.67 -5.63
CA GLY A 51 3.87 2.71 -5.07
C GLY A 51 4.38 3.16 -3.71
N ILE A 52 4.67 2.21 -2.83
CA ILE A 52 5.20 2.46 -1.49
C ILE A 52 6.02 1.27 -1.00
N ASP A 53 7.04 1.53 -0.20
CA ASP A 53 7.79 0.50 0.50
C ASP A 53 7.34 0.46 1.97
N LEU A 54 7.08 -0.73 2.49
CA LEU A 54 6.62 -0.98 3.86
C LEU A 54 7.63 -1.90 4.53
N ARG A 55 8.19 -1.50 5.67
CA ARG A 55 8.96 -2.40 6.53
C ARG A 55 8.06 -2.86 7.68
N ILE A 56 7.74 -4.14 7.70
CA ILE A 56 6.91 -4.79 8.73
C ILE A 56 7.84 -5.61 9.60
N GLU A 57 7.84 -5.38 10.91
CA GLU A 57 8.66 -6.14 11.84
C GLU A 57 8.13 -7.56 12.05
N LYS A 58 8.95 -8.44 12.62
CA LYS A 58 8.67 -9.88 12.74
C LYS A 58 7.36 -10.22 13.48
N ASP A 59 6.88 -9.31 14.32
CA ASP A 59 5.68 -9.50 15.14
C ASP A 59 4.43 -8.85 14.51
N GLY A 60 4.57 -8.22 13.34
CA GLY A 60 3.50 -7.43 12.71
C GLY A 60 3.39 -6.02 13.28
N GLY A 61 2.19 -5.47 13.32
CA GLY A 61 1.91 -4.13 13.83
C GLY A 61 2.02 -3.04 12.76
N LYS A 62 2.35 -1.82 13.18
CA LYS A 62 2.49 -0.69 12.26
C LYS A 62 3.74 -0.85 11.41
N ALA A 63 3.59 -0.74 10.10
CA ALA A 63 4.72 -0.72 9.19
C ALA A 63 5.42 0.64 9.25
N GLU A 64 6.74 0.62 9.11
CA GLU A 64 7.47 1.83 8.75
C GLU A 64 7.28 2.09 7.25
N VAL A 65 6.65 3.21 6.92
CA VAL A 65 6.38 3.63 5.55
C VAL A 65 7.58 4.34 4.95
N ARG A 66 7.97 3.94 3.75
CA ARG A 66 9.15 4.46 3.04
C ARG A 66 8.84 4.69 1.57
N LYS A 67 9.57 5.65 0.98
CA LYS A 67 9.63 5.90 -0.48
C LYS A 67 8.26 5.90 -1.20
N PRO A 68 7.27 6.71 -0.76
CA PRO A 68 6.04 6.87 -1.53
C PRO A 68 6.37 7.44 -2.92
N ARG A 69 5.77 6.87 -3.95
CA ARG A 69 6.01 7.24 -5.36
C ARG A 69 4.72 7.18 -6.15
N THR A 70 4.41 8.23 -6.90
CA THR A 70 3.18 8.28 -7.69
C THR A 70 3.30 9.31 -8.82
N ALA A 71 2.59 9.08 -9.92
CA ALA A 71 2.38 10.06 -10.98
C ALA A 71 1.09 10.88 -10.78
N ILE A 72 0.28 10.54 -9.77
CA ILE A 72 -0.97 11.24 -9.43
C ILE A 72 -0.60 12.54 -8.70
N LYS A 73 -1.07 13.68 -9.22
CA LYS A 73 -0.81 15.00 -8.64
C LYS A 73 -1.71 15.27 -7.43
N GLY A 74 -1.19 16.03 -6.47
CA GLY A 74 -1.86 16.39 -5.23
C GLY A 74 -1.08 15.90 -4.00
N GLU A 75 -0.48 16.84 -3.26
CA GLU A 75 0.24 16.51 -2.02
C GLU A 75 -0.71 15.95 -0.95
N ALA A 76 -1.93 16.50 -0.86
CA ALA A 76 -2.97 16.03 0.04
C ALA A 76 -3.38 14.57 -0.24
N PHE A 77 -3.48 14.19 -1.53
CA PHE A 77 -3.68 12.79 -1.93
C PHE A 77 -2.55 11.90 -1.43
N THR A 78 -1.30 12.28 -1.68
CA THR A 78 -0.13 11.48 -1.31
C THR A 78 -0.07 11.29 0.21
N LYS A 79 -0.24 12.36 0.99
CA LYS A 79 -0.28 12.30 2.46
C LYS A 79 -1.43 11.43 2.97
N CYS A 80 -2.61 11.52 2.35
CA CYS A 80 -3.75 10.70 2.73
C CYS A 80 -3.47 9.20 2.53
N VAL A 81 -2.95 8.80 1.37
CA VAL A 81 -2.64 7.39 1.08
C VAL A 81 -1.55 6.86 2.02
N VAL A 82 -0.48 7.63 2.23
CA VAL A 82 0.57 7.30 3.21
C VAL A 82 -0.03 7.10 4.60
N GLY A 83 -0.86 8.04 5.07
CA GLY A 83 -1.50 7.96 6.38
C GLY A 83 -2.49 6.80 6.52
N VAL A 84 -3.07 6.28 5.44
CA VAL A 84 -3.81 5.00 5.50
C VAL A 84 -2.84 3.86 5.81
N PHE A 85 -1.74 3.71 5.07
CA PHE A 85 -0.74 2.66 5.31
C PHE A 85 -0.13 2.71 6.71
N GLU A 86 0.21 3.90 7.22
CA GLU A 86 0.75 4.09 8.58
C GLU A 86 -0.22 3.63 9.68
N ARG A 87 -1.52 3.63 9.40
CA ARG A 87 -2.56 3.20 10.35
C ARG A 87 -2.93 1.73 10.24
N ILE A 88 -2.49 1.01 9.22
CA ILE A 88 -2.78 -0.43 9.09
C ILE A 88 -2.03 -1.18 10.19
N ASP A 89 -2.73 -2.09 10.86
CA ASP A 89 -2.11 -3.08 11.73
C ASP A 89 -1.82 -4.34 10.90
N PHE A 90 -0.56 -4.53 10.54
CA PHE A 90 -0.16 -5.65 9.70
C PHE A 90 -0.08 -6.93 10.52
N LEU A 91 -0.70 -7.98 9.98
CA LEU A 91 -0.48 -9.34 10.45
C LEU A 91 1.01 -9.68 10.41
N LYS A 92 1.44 -10.45 11.40
CA LYS A 92 2.79 -11.01 11.48
C LYS A 92 3.23 -11.64 10.15
N PRO A 93 4.37 -11.23 9.58
CA PRO A 93 4.96 -11.89 8.42
C PRO A 93 5.40 -13.33 8.74
N ARG A 94 5.44 -14.19 7.73
CA ARG A 94 5.69 -15.64 7.92
C ARG A 94 7.11 -16.00 8.36
N ARG A 95 8.13 -15.23 7.97
CA ARG A 95 9.56 -15.60 8.14
C ARG A 95 10.39 -14.66 9.02
N GLY A 96 9.90 -13.46 9.33
CA GLY A 96 10.65 -12.45 10.07
C GLY A 96 10.35 -11.03 9.57
N PRO A 97 11.17 -10.03 9.93
CA PRO A 97 11.02 -8.68 9.43
C PRO A 97 11.06 -8.68 7.90
N THR A 98 10.10 -7.99 7.29
CA THR A 98 9.85 -8.08 5.86
C THR A 98 9.70 -6.69 5.27
N VAL A 99 10.42 -6.43 4.17
CA VAL A 99 10.20 -5.23 3.35
C VAL A 99 9.29 -5.60 2.19
N VAL A 100 8.25 -4.80 1.97
CA VAL A 100 7.26 -5.00 0.91
C VAL A 100 7.19 -3.77 0.04
N SER A 101 7.46 -3.90 -1.26
CA SER A 101 7.10 -2.88 -2.24
C SER A 101 5.68 -3.16 -2.73
N TYR A 102 4.74 -2.31 -2.35
CA TYR A 102 3.31 -2.43 -2.66
C TYR A 102 2.91 -1.42 -3.74
N SER A 103 2.03 -1.82 -4.65
CA SER A 103 1.54 -0.95 -5.74
C SER A 103 0.02 -1.00 -5.88
N LEU A 104 -0.60 0.18 -5.86
CA LEU A 104 -2.02 0.42 -6.08
C LEU A 104 -2.23 1.08 -7.44
N ARG A 105 -3.32 0.72 -8.11
CA ARG A 105 -3.84 1.42 -9.29
C ARG A 105 -5.19 2.05 -8.96
N PHE A 106 -5.31 3.32 -9.29
CA PHE A 106 -6.53 4.12 -9.22
C PHE A 106 -7.08 4.29 -10.63
N THR A 107 -8.32 3.89 -10.85
CA THR A 107 -9.00 4.00 -12.15
C THR A 107 -10.35 4.70 -11.95
N PRO A 108 -10.59 5.83 -12.63
CA PRO A 108 -11.85 6.57 -12.56
C PRO A 108 -13.11 5.72 -12.71
#